data_AF-A0A7R9DG83-F1
#
_entry.id   AF-A0A7R9DG83-F1
#
_cell.length_a   1.000
_cell.length_b   1.000
_cell.length_c   1.000
_cell.angle_alpha   90.00
_cell.angle_beta   90.00
_cell.angle_gamma   90.00
#
_symmetry.space_group_name_H-M   'P 1'
#
loop_
_entity.id
_entity.type
_entity.pdbx_description
1 polymer ?
#
loop_
_entity_poly.entity_id
_entity_poly.type
_entity_poly.pdbx_seq_one_letter_code
_entity_poly.pdbx_strand_id
1 'polypeptide(L)'
;MTVEVQEGVKLTLEGAQASFISYDRLVMSLKSGELFVLTLYADSMRSIRSFHFEKAAASVLTTCMCVCEENYLFLGSRLGNSLLLRFIEKEQSLLPVVEEKAVPKPDHPSKKKRLDTLGDWMASDVSDIRDLDELEVYGSEAQTSLHIASYIFEVCDSLLNIGPCGNISMGEPAFLSEEFSTNEDPDIELFTTSGYGKNGALCVLQRSIRPQVVTTFELPGCVDMWTVIGSKDPVEDTSSGEHEYTHSFMILSQHESTMILKTGQEINEVDHSGFSTQGPTVYAGNLGYNRFIIQVSPMGVRLLQGLEQLQHIPLDLGSAIVHASSADPHVVILSEDGQVILLTLRETRGQSRLTVTRPALSLRPHIVTLCAYRDVSGLFSTTLPEEELEVCTKTNIKVEEDIKKEVDDEDKMLYGEADSSFDPPVIVETFKSPIAPTETEKTIPWSSHATLNCPALCQEKGCTRHANNTTPV
;
A
#
# COMPACT_ATOMS: atom_id res chain seq x y z
N MET A 1 50.24 13.54 -2.20
CA MET A 1 48.82 13.67 -2.58
C MET A 1 48.55 15.17 -2.71
N THR A 2 48.79 15.72 -3.90
CA THR A 2 48.40 17.09 -4.23
C THR A 2 46.89 17.11 -4.35
N VAL A 3 46.22 17.92 -3.53
CA VAL A 3 44.77 18.12 -3.63
C VAL A 3 44.55 19.05 -4.80
N GLU A 4 44.08 18.51 -5.92
CA GLU A 4 43.59 19.33 -7.03
C GLU A 4 42.28 20.00 -6.59
N VAL A 5 42.15 21.29 -6.91
CA VAL A 5 40.99 22.08 -6.53
C VAL A 5 39.85 21.76 -7.51
N GLN A 6 38.72 21.31 -6.99
CA GLN A 6 37.53 21.07 -7.81
C GLN A 6 36.99 22.41 -8.35
N GLU A 7 36.96 22.56 -9.68
CA GLU A 7 36.44 23.76 -10.33
C GLU A 7 34.91 23.83 -10.23
N GLY A 8 34.37 25.04 -10.02
CA GLY A 8 32.93 25.31 -10.03
C GLY A 8 32.14 24.82 -8.81
N VAL A 9 32.79 24.20 -7.81
CA VAL A 9 32.11 23.62 -6.64
C VAL A 9 32.53 24.34 -5.36
N LYS A 10 31.58 25.04 -4.73
CA LYS A 10 31.76 25.69 -3.42
C LYS A 10 30.75 25.16 -2.42
N LEU A 11 31.06 24.03 -1.78
CA LEU A 11 30.21 23.37 -0.80
C LEU A 11 31.01 22.89 0.42
N THR A 12 30.30 22.55 1.50
CA THR A 12 30.87 21.94 2.70
C THR A 12 30.15 20.62 2.99
N LEU A 13 30.92 19.55 3.23
CA LEU A 13 30.40 18.20 3.50
C LEU A 13 30.21 17.90 4.99
N GLU A 14 30.38 18.92 5.83
CA GLU A 14 30.09 18.82 7.26
C GLU A 14 28.61 18.47 7.47
N GLY A 15 28.36 17.35 8.17
CA GLY A 15 27.01 16.87 8.46
C GLY A 15 26.23 16.35 7.25
N ALA A 16 26.88 16.20 6.07
CA ALA A 16 26.22 15.67 4.89
C ALA A 16 25.95 14.16 5.02
N GLN A 17 24.82 13.72 4.47
CA GLN A 17 24.47 12.30 4.34
C GLN A 17 24.68 11.88 2.88
N ALA A 18 25.15 10.67 2.65
CA ALA A 18 25.37 10.18 1.30
C ALA A 18 25.05 8.69 1.16
N SER A 19 24.57 8.29 -0.02
CA SER A 19 24.31 6.90 -0.36
C SER A 19 24.57 6.65 -1.84
N PHE A 20 25.07 5.47 -2.19
CA PHE A 20 25.31 5.07 -3.56
C PHE A 20 24.00 4.66 -4.23
N ILE A 21 23.67 5.28 -5.37
CA ILE A 21 22.54 4.87 -6.22
C ILE A 21 23.00 3.89 -7.32
N SER A 22 24.29 3.94 -7.69
CA SER A 22 24.95 2.99 -8.57
C SER A 22 26.39 2.79 -8.09
N TYR A 23 27.17 1.94 -8.78
CA TYR A 23 28.57 1.68 -8.43
C TYR A 23 29.49 2.90 -8.61
N ASP A 24 29.11 3.84 -9.46
CA ASP A 24 29.86 5.04 -9.84
C ASP A 24 29.17 6.35 -9.44
N ARG A 25 27.96 6.31 -8.88
CA ARG A 25 27.18 7.51 -8.56
C ARG A 25 26.68 7.50 -7.12
N LEU A 26 26.90 8.62 -6.46
CA LEU A 26 26.59 8.86 -5.06
C LEU A 26 25.64 10.06 -4.96
N VAL A 27 24.51 9.89 -4.28
CA VAL A 27 23.64 11.01 -3.91
C VAL A 27 24.08 11.53 -2.55
N MET A 28 24.12 12.85 -2.41
CA MET A 28 24.59 13.56 -1.23
C MET A 28 23.59 14.62 -0.82
N SER A 29 23.14 14.59 0.43
CA SER A 29 22.32 15.62 1.05
C SER A 29 23.18 16.45 1.99
N LEU A 30 23.36 17.73 1.66
CA LEU A 30 24.17 18.64 2.46
C LEU A 30 23.42 19.10 3.72
N LYS A 31 24.14 19.75 4.66
CA LYS A 31 23.52 20.36 5.86
C LYS A 31 22.47 21.44 5.56
N SER A 32 22.49 22.02 4.37
CA SER A 32 21.45 22.94 3.87
C SER A 32 20.20 22.21 3.36
N GLY A 33 20.25 20.87 3.27
CA GLY A 33 19.27 20.01 2.61
C GLY A 33 19.30 20.15 1.09
N GLU A 34 20.40 20.62 0.50
CA GLU A 34 20.62 20.57 -0.94
C GLU A 34 21.10 19.18 -1.34
N LEU A 35 20.53 18.64 -2.42
CA LEU A 35 20.87 17.34 -2.98
C LEU A 35 21.84 17.52 -4.15
N PHE A 36 22.98 16.84 -4.06
CA PHE A 36 23.98 16.73 -5.10
C PHE A 36 24.11 15.28 -5.56
N VAL A 37 24.41 15.08 -6.83
CA VAL A 37 24.86 13.80 -7.37
C VAL A 37 26.34 13.93 -7.69
N LEU A 38 27.13 13.03 -7.11
CA LEU A 38 28.56 12.89 -7.35
C LEU A 38 28.77 11.69 -8.27
N THR A 39 29.36 11.92 -9.44
CA THR A 39 29.79 10.87 -10.37
C THR A 39 31.29 10.64 -10.23
N LEU A 40 31.68 9.38 -10.04
CA LEU A 40 33.05 8.90 -9.90
C LEU A 40 33.58 8.46 -11.27
N TYR A 41 34.51 9.22 -11.85
CA TYR A 41 35.15 8.79 -13.09
C TYR A 41 36.29 7.84 -12.82
N ALA A 42 36.08 6.56 -13.13
CA ALA A 42 37.11 5.54 -13.03
C ALA A 42 37.75 5.26 -14.39
N ASP A 43 39.06 5.05 -14.39
CA ASP A 43 39.81 4.51 -15.53
C ASP A 43 39.42 3.04 -15.79
N SER A 44 39.83 2.51 -16.94
CA SER A 44 39.76 1.09 -17.31
C SER A 44 40.28 0.13 -16.22
N MET A 45 41.26 0.57 -15.44
CA MET A 45 41.81 -0.17 -14.27
C MET A 45 41.04 0.07 -12.96
N ARG A 46 39.81 0.62 -13.00
CA ARG A 46 38.96 0.95 -11.84
C ARG A 46 39.58 1.95 -10.84
N SER A 47 40.55 2.75 -11.28
CA SER A 47 41.11 3.84 -10.47
C SER A 47 40.32 5.13 -10.69
N ILE A 48 39.83 5.76 -9.63
CA ILE A 48 39.11 7.04 -9.72
C ILE A 48 40.10 8.14 -10.13
N ARG A 49 39.81 8.83 -11.25
CA ARG A 49 40.61 9.92 -11.83
C ARG A 49 40.06 11.28 -11.47
N SER A 50 38.74 11.46 -11.48
CA SER A 50 38.10 12.74 -11.22
C SER A 50 36.69 12.59 -10.65
N PHE A 51 36.18 13.70 -10.11
CA PHE A 51 34.86 13.81 -9.52
C PHE A 51 34.03 14.83 -10.31
N HIS A 52 32.74 14.55 -10.51
CA HIS A 52 31.79 15.51 -11.05
C HIS A 52 30.62 15.68 -10.10
N PHE A 53 30.37 16.93 -9.69
CA PHE A 53 29.27 17.28 -8.79
C PHE A 53 28.20 18.01 -9.59
N GLU A 54 26.97 17.51 -9.52
CA GLU A 54 25.79 18.17 -10.08
C GLU A 54 24.81 18.46 -8.95
N LYS A 55 24.33 19.70 -8.87
CA LYS A 55 23.22 20.04 -7.96
C LYS A 55 21.91 19.57 -8.60
N ALA A 56 21.28 18.56 -8.01
CA ALA A 56 20.07 17.98 -8.58
C ALA A 56 18.78 18.64 -8.03
N ALA A 57 18.70 18.84 -6.72
CA ALA A 57 17.49 19.36 -6.07
C ALA A 57 17.80 19.99 -4.69
N ALA A 58 16.76 20.45 -4.01
CA ALA A 58 16.80 20.75 -2.58
C ALA A 58 15.62 20.06 -1.90
N SER A 59 15.88 19.36 -0.80
CA SER A 59 14.91 18.55 -0.05
C SER A 59 15.03 18.81 1.46
N VAL A 60 14.57 17.93 2.32
CA VAL A 60 14.59 18.13 3.78
C VAL A 60 16.00 18.07 4.39
N LEU A 61 16.17 18.70 5.56
CA LEU A 61 17.40 18.57 6.35
C LEU A 61 17.59 17.10 6.78
N THR A 62 18.42 16.38 6.03
CA THR A 62 18.50 14.92 6.11
C THR A 62 19.39 14.47 7.26
N THR A 63 18.89 13.55 8.08
CA THR A 63 19.65 12.91 9.16
C THR A 63 20.06 11.47 8.84
N CYS A 64 19.29 10.78 7.99
CA CYS A 64 19.65 9.48 7.44
C CYS A 64 19.15 9.37 6.00
N MET A 65 19.84 8.58 5.19
CA MET A 65 19.55 8.38 3.77
C MET A 65 19.61 6.88 3.47
N CYS A 66 18.62 6.37 2.75
CA CYS A 66 18.56 4.97 2.34
C CYS A 66 18.06 4.88 0.90
N VAL A 67 18.81 4.19 0.04
CA VAL A 67 18.34 3.86 -1.31
C VAL A 67 17.48 2.61 -1.19
N CYS A 68 16.25 2.71 -1.66
CA CYS A 68 15.31 1.60 -1.73
C CYS A 68 15.35 0.97 -3.13
N GLU A 69 14.70 -0.18 -3.29
CA GLU A 69 14.52 -0.79 -4.61
C GLU A 69 13.70 0.12 -5.55
N GLU A 70 13.79 -0.11 -6.86
CA GLU A 70 13.01 0.60 -7.89
C GLU A 70 13.27 2.12 -8.05
N ASN A 71 14.52 2.56 -7.87
CA ASN A 71 14.91 3.98 -8.00
C ASN A 71 14.24 4.92 -6.98
N TYR A 72 14.00 4.41 -5.77
CA TYR A 72 13.52 5.22 -4.66
C TYR A 72 14.64 5.56 -3.67
N LEU A 73 14.54 6.75 -3.08
CA LEU A 73 15.47 7.29 -2.11
C LEU A 73 14.69 7.82 -0.91
N PHE A 74 14.83 7.17 0.24
CA PHE A 74 14.27 7.65 1.48
C PHE A 74 15.23 8.63 2.17
N LEU A 75 14.71 9.82 2.49
CA LEU A 75 15.39 10.87 3.24
C LEU A 75 14.72 11.02 4.61
N GLY A 76 15.31 10.41 5.62
CA GLY A 76 14.86 10.57 7.00
C GLY A 76 15.33 11.90 7.58
N SER A 77 14.40 12.67 8.15
CA SER A 77 14.69 13.92 8.84
C SER A 77 14.14 13.91 10.25
N ARG A 78 14.96 14.34 11.22
CA ARG A 78 14.49 14.65 12.59
C ARG A 78 13.98 16.09 12.72
N LEU A 79 14.25 16.95 11.74
CA LEU A 79 14.02 18.40 11.79
C LEU A 79 12.89 18.87 10.86
N GLY A 80 12.20 17.93 10.24
CA GLY A 80 11.07 18.14 9.34
C GLY A 80 10.49 16.79 8.96
N ASN A 81 9.50 16.78 8.06
CA ASN A 81 8.94 15.55 7.53
C ASN A 81 10.03 14.71 6.85
N SER A 82 9.97 13.40 7.01
CA SER A 82 10.83 12.50 6.24
C SER A 82 10.19 12.25 4.88
N LEU A 83 10.98 12.20 3.82
CA LEU A 83 10.45 12.14 2.45
C LEU A 83 10.91 10.86 1.75
N LEU A 84 10.00 10.25 1.00
CA LEU A 84 10.33 9.25 0.00
C LEU A 84 10.41 9.96 -1.36
N LEU A 85 11.57 9.87 -2.00
CA LEU A 85 11.81 10.44 -3.31
C LEU A 85 11.92 9.33 -4.36
N ARG A 86 11.48 9.60 -5.58
CA ARG A 86 11.84 8.81 -6.76
C ARG A 86 12.89 9.56 -7.55
N PHE A 87 13.97 8.90 -7.94
CA PHE A 87 14.99 9.50 -8.80
C PHE A 87 14.90 8.93 -10.22
N ILE A 88 14.99 9.82 -11.22
CA ILE A 88 14.88 9.48 -12.64
C ILE A 88 16.10 10.04 -13.35
N GLU A 89 16.80 9.20 -14.10
CA GLU A 89 17.89 9.64 -14.96
C GLU A 89 17.31 10.41 -16.15
N LYS A 90 17.76 11.65 -16.36
CA LYS A 90 17.43 12.42 -17.54
C LYS A 90 18.17 11.79 -18.72
N GLU A 91 17.42 11.32 -19.71
CA GLU A 91 17.99 11.05 -21.02
C GLU A 91 18.57 12.35 -21.58
N GLN A 92 19.86 12.36 -21.88
CA GLN A 92 20.44 13.47 -22.61
C GLN A 92 19.87 13.47 -24.03
N SER A 93 19.15 14.52 -24.38
CA SER A 93 19.08 14.94 -25.78
C SER A 93 20.50 15.32 -26.19
N LEU A 94 21.04 14.63 -27.20
CA LEU A 94 22.30 14.99 -27.83
C LEU A 94 22.24 16.48 -28.18
N LEU A 95 23.00 17.33 -27.49
CA LEU A 95 23.18 18.71 -27.88
C LEU A 95 23.79 18.69 -29.29
N PRO A 96 23.14 19.25 -30.33
CA PRO A 96 23.81 19.43 -31.60
C PRO A 96 24.99 20.36 -31.35
N VAL A 97 26.18 19.91 -31.72
CA VAL A 97 27.38 20.74 -31.78
C VAL A 97 27.01 22.01 -32.54
N VAL A 98 26.96 23.14 -31.83
CA VAL A 98 26.81 24.45 -32.46
C VAL A 98 28.12 24.72 -33.17
N GLU A 99 28.13 24.47 -34.48
CA GLU A 99 29.15 25.01 -35.37
C GLU A 99 29.16 26.54 -35.20
N GLU A 100 30.28 27.08 -34.72
CA GLU A 100 30.49 28.52 -34.69
C GLU A 100 30.42 29.08 -36.11
N LYS A 101 29.38 29.91 -36.30
CA LYS A 101 29.14 30.87 -37.39
C LYS A 101 30.36 31.19 -38.26
N ALA A 102 30.27 30.79 -39.54
CA ALA A 102 30.99 31.46 -40.62
C ALA A 102 30.51 32.93 -40.74
N VAL A 103 31.43 33.87 -40.53
CA VAL A 103 31.24 35.30 -40.78
C VAL A 103 31.39 35.60 -42.28
N PRO A 104 30.51 36.38 -42.92
CA PRO A 104 30.69 36.77 -44.32
C PRO A 104 31.71 37.92 -44.46
N LYS A 105 32.57 37.78 -45.48
CA LYS A 105 33.63 38.73 -45.89
C LYS A 105 33.08 40.14 -46.19
N PRO A 106 33.86 41.21 -45.93
CA PRO A 106 33.71 42.48 -46.64
C PRO A 106 34.73 42.62 -47.77
N ASP A 107 34.26 43.17 -48.89
CA ASP A 107 35.04 43.59 -50.06
C ASP A 107 35.98 44.76 -49.74
N HIS A 108 37.22 44.73 -50.27
CA HIS A 108 37.91 45.88 -50.89
C HIS A 108 39.25 45.44 -51.53
N PRO A 109 39.80 46.20 -52.51
CA PRO A 109 40.52 45.65 -53.65
C PRO A 109 42.03 45.91 -53.63
N SER A 110 42.73 45.00 -54.30
CA SER A 110 44.02 45.11 -55.00
C SER A 110 44.96 46.28 -54.67
N LYS A 111 46.21 45.95 -54.31
CA LYS A 111 47.43 46.46 -54.96
C LYS A 111 48.65 45.57 -54.68
N LYS A 112 49.24 45.08 -55.76
CA LYS A 112 50.54 44.39 -55.87
C LYS A 112 51.67 45.28 -55.34
N LYS A 113 52.74 44.71 -54.74
CA LYS A 113 54.16 44.88 -55.17
C LYS A 113 55.18 44.11 -54.30
N ARG A 114 56.05 43.33 -54.99
CA ARG A 114 57.48 42.92 -54.74
C ARG A 114 57.84 42.21 -53.44
N LEU A 115 58.39 40.99 -53.46
CA LEU A 115 59.63 40.44 -54.07
C LEU A 115 60.87 40.59 -53.16
N ASP A 116 61.35 39.40 -52.78
CA ASP A 116 62.70 38.92 -52.48
C ASP A 116 63.35 38.98 -51.07
N THR A 117 63.77 37.75 -50.70
CA THR A 117 64.99 37.29 -50.04
C THR A 117 65.04 37.05 -48.53
N LEU A 118 65.17 35.74 -48.26
CA LEU A 118 66.14 35.07 -47.36
C LEU A 118 65.77 34.96 -45.88
N GLY A 119 65.61 33.71 -45.44
CA GLY A 119 65.81 33.33 -44.05
C GLY A 119 64.65 32.55 -43.44
N ASP A 120 64.83 31.23 -43.44
CA ASP A 120 64.58 30.39 -42.27
C ASP A 120 63.14 29.96 -41.92
N TRP A 121 63.01 28.61 -41.78
CA TRP A 121 62.15 27.87 -40.85
C TRP A 121 60.93 27.12 -41.43
N MET A 122 60.98 25.81 -41.21
CA MET A 122 59.89 24.83 -41.17
C MET A 122 59.19 24.54 -42.49
N ALA A 123 59.26 23.26 -42.90
CA ALA A 123 58.37 22.70 -43.90
C ALA A 123 56.94 22.80 -43.35
N SER A 124 56.23 23.80 -43.85
CA SER A 124 54.83 24.13 -43.60
C SER A 124 53.91 23.30 -44.49
N ASP A 125 54.05 21.97 -44.50
CA ASP A 125 53.02 21.12 -45.06
C ASP A 125 53.16 19.67 -44.58
N VAL A 126 52.31 19.28 -43.63
CA VAL A 126 52.03 17.87 -43.32
C VAL A 126 50.87 17.36 -44.20
N SER A 127 50.44 18.17 -45.18
CA SER A 127 49.33 17.88 -46.08
C SER A 127 49.66 16.88 -47.20
N ASP A 128 50.95 16.48 -47.31
CA ASP A 128 51.42 15.51 -48.32
C ASP A 128 51.68 14.10 -47.76
N ILE A 129 51.28 13.80 -46.52
CA ILE A 129 51.22 12.42 -46.03
C ILE A 129 49.85 11.84 -46.41
N ARG A 130 49.83 11.04 -47.48
CA ARG A 130 48.62 10.44 -48.07
C ARG A 130 48.36 8.99 -47.66
N ASP A 131 48.94 8.54 -46.55
CA ASP A 131 48.63 7.23 -45.97
C ASP A 131 48.18 7.42 -44.51
N LEU A 132 46.91 7.12 -44.25
CA LEU A 132 46.26 7.19 -42.93
C LEU A 132 46.75 6.10 -41.95
N ASP A 133 47.48 5.10 -42.44
CA ASP A 133 47.92 3.93 -41.65
C ASP A 133 49.33 4.11 -41.02
N GLU A 134 50.04 5.22 -41.29
CA GLU A 134 51.37 5.48 -40.71
C GLU A 134 51.36 6.50 -39.56
N LEU A 135 50.18 7.02 -39.19
CA LEU A 135 49.99 7.94 -38.06
C LEU A 135 49.27 7.29 -36.85
N GLU A 136 49.22 5.96 -36.76
CA GLU A 136 48.63 5.21 -35.63
C GLU A 136 49.68 4.65 -34.64
N VAL A 137 50.93 5.16 -34.64
CA VAL A 137 52.03 4.60 -33.81
C VAL A 137 52.29 5.37 -32.51
N TYR A 138 51.62 6.51 -32.27
CA TYR A 138 51.57 7.14 -30.95
C TYR A 138 50.12 7.27 -30.53
N GLY A 139 49.71 6.41 -29.59
CA GLY A 139 48.33 6.27 -29.13
C GLY A 139 47.66 7.61 -28.88
N SER A 140 46.62 7.89 -29.65
CA SER A 140 45.62 8.89 -29.29
C SER A 140 45.00 8.42 -27.98
N GLU A 141 45.22 9.21 -26.92
CA GLU A 141 44.43 9.11 -25.70
C GLU A 141 42.97 9.11 -26.13
N ALA A 142 42.30 7.96 -25.96
CA ALA A 142 40.89 7.85 -26.19
C ALA A 142 40.21 8.88 -25.29
N GLN A 143 39.78 10.00 -25.87
CA GLN A 143 38.78 10.87 -25.27
C GLN A 143 37.52 10.01 -25.11
N THR A 144 37.47 9.34 -23.97
CA THR A 144 36.33 8.56 -23.54
C THR A 144 35.22 9.58 -23.38
N SER A 145 34.24 9.57 -24.28
CA SER A 145 33.07 10.46 -24.21
C SER A 145 32.41 10.28 -22.85
N LEU A 146 32.58 11.26 -21.97
CA LEU A 146 32.06 11.24 -20.60
C LEU A 146 30.54 11.34 -20.66
N HIS A 147 29.83 10.23 -20.45
CA HIS A 147 28.38 10.22 -20.30
C HIS A 147 28.00 10.82 -18.92
N ILE A 148 27.71 12.13 -18.89
CA ILE A 148 27.22 12.83 -17.70
C ILE A 148 25.70 12.65 -17.61
N ALA A 149 25.22 11.58 -16.98
CA ALA A 149 23.78 11.50 -16.74
C ALA A 149 23.37 12.30 -15.51
N SER A 150 22.30 13.08 -15.67
CA SER A 150 21.74 13.95 -14.64
C SER A 150 20.49 13.30 -14.05
N TYR A 151 20.19 13.58 -12.78
CA TYR A 151 19.01 12.99 -12.11
C TYR A 151 17.99 14.06 -11.72
N ILE A 152 16.71 13.71 -11.86
CA ILE A 152 15.57 14.43 -11.30
C ILE A 152 15.11 13.70 -10.06
N PHE A 153 14.78 14.43 -9.00
CA PHE A 153 14.17 13.87 -7.79
C PHE A 153 12.74 14.38 -7.64
N GLU A 154 11.79 13.47 -7.51
CA GLU A 154 10.37 13.75 -7.30
C GLU A 154 9.94 13.25 -5.92
N VAL A 155 9.09 14.01 -5.22
CA VAL A 155 8.55 13.60 -3.92
C VAL A 155 7.37 12.66 -4.16
N CYS A 156 7.44 11.44 -3.62
CA CYS A 156 6.39 10.43 -3.74
C CYS A 156 5.55 10.29 -2.47
N ASP A 157 6.19 10.37 -1.31
CA ASP A 157 5.50 10.29 -0.03
C ASP A 157 6.21 11.14 1.04
N SER A 158 5.49 11.48 2.11
CA SER A 158 5.94 12.31 3.21
C SER A 158 5.45 11.74 4.55
N LEU A 159 6.39 11.27 5.37
CA LEU A 159 6.12 10.88 6.75
C LEU A 159 6.14 12.13 7.64
N LEU A 160 4.99 12.46 8.22
CA LEU A 160 4.81 13.60 9.12
C LEU A 160 5.71 13.49 10.35
N ASN A 161 6.34 14.61 10.71
CA ASN A 161 7.19 14.72 11.90
C ASN A 161 6.89 16.02 12.64
N ILE A 162 6.56 15.90 13.93
CA ILE A 162 6.29 17.04 14.83
C ILE A 162 7.55 17.54 15.57
N GLY A 163 8.68 16.85 15.42
CA GLY A 163 9.91 17.12 16.13
C GLY A 163 10.88 18.04 15.38
N PRO A 164 11.88 18.61 16.09
CA PRO A 164 11.93 18.73 17.55
C PRO A 164 10.92 19.78 18.05
N CYS A 165 10.29 19.52 19.19
CA CYS A 165 9.38 20.50 19.81
C CYS A 165 10.21 21.55 20.56
N GLY A 166 10.18 22.80 20.09
CA GLY A 166 10.96 23.89 20.70
C GLY A 166 10.27 24.45 21.95
N ASN A 167 9.09 25.03 21.77
CA ASN A 167 8.26 25.56 22.84
C ASN A 167 6.81 25.11 22.63
N ILE A 168 6.12 24.80 23.72
CA ILE A 168 4.73 24.34 23.72
C ILE A 168 3.90 25.34 24.51
N SER A 169 2.81 25.82 23.92
CA SER A 169 1.78 26.62 24.57
C SER A 169 0.44 25.90 24.48
N MET A 170 -0.43 26.19 25.43
CA MET A 170 -1.81 25.70 25.43
C MET A 170 -2.74 26.83 25.00
N GLY A 171 -3.82 26.49 24.30
CA GLY A 171 -4.86 27.43 23.91
C GLY A 171 -6.20 26.73 23.75
N GLU A 172 -7.25 27.53 23.67
CA GLU A 172 -8.60 27.05 23.38
C GLU A 172 -8.77 26.88 21.85
N PRO A 173 -9.48 25.85 21.37
CA PRO A 173 -9.83 25.70 19.97
C PRO A 173 -10.54 26.94 19.41
N ALA A 174 -10.23 27.32 18.17
CA ALA A 174 -10.94 28.43 17.51
C ALA A 174 -12.38 28.07 17.13
N PHE A 175 -12.66 26.78 16.90
CA PHE A 175 -13.97 26.28 16.48
C PHE A 175 -14.37 25.11 17.36
N LEU A 176 -15.44 25.29 18.10
CA LEU A 176 -16.11 24.25 18.88
C LEU A 176 -17.60 24.33 18.57
N SER A 177 -18.22 23.18 18.30
CA SER A 177 -19.68 23.13 18.13
C SER A 177 -20.38 23.55 19.42
N GLU A 178 -21.48 24.31 19.28
CA GLU A 178 -22.19 24.90 20.42
C GLU A 178 -22.70 23.84 21.40
N GLU A 179 -23.00 22.64 20.90
CA GLU A 179 -23.42 21.47 21.68
C GLU A 179 -22.38 21.03 22.72
N PHE A 180 -21.10 21.31 22.50
CA PHE A 180 -20.02 20.92 23.41
C PHE A 180 -19.57 22.06 24.33
N SER A 181 -20.13 23.26 24.18
CA SER A 181 -19.74 24.44 24.98
C SER A 181 -20.05 24.33 26.47
N THR A 182 -20.94 23.41 26.86
CA THR A 182 -21.39 23.22 28.24
C THR A 182 -20.65 22.12 29.01
N ASN A 183 -19.64 21.50 28.39
CA ASN A 183 -18.84 20.47 29.05
C ASN A 183 -18.07 21.04 30.25
N GLU A 184 -17.99 20.27 31.34
CA GLU A 184 -17.25 20.66 32.54
C GLU A 184 -15.72 20.67 32.32
N ASP A 185 -15.24 19.79 31.44
CA ASP A 185 -13.82 19.70 31.10
C ASP A 185 -13.42 20.79 30.08
N PRO A 186 -12.30 21.50 30.30
CA PRO A 186 -11.85 22.53 29.38
C PRO A 186 -11.35 21.93 28.08
N ASP A 187 -11.76 22.53 26.96
CA ASP A 187 -11.28 22.18 25.65
C ASP A 187 -9.95 22.86 25.35
N ILE A 188 -8.87 22.07 25.29
CA ILE A 188 -7.50 22.56 25.14
C ILE A 188 -6.84 21.93 23.91
N GLU A 189 -6.04 22.73 23.22
CA GLU A 189 -5.13 22.34 22.15
C GLU A 189 -3.70 22.74 22.50
N LEU A 190 -2.73 21.96 22.02
CA LEU A 190 -1.32 22.28 22.19
C LEU A 190 -0.77 22.87 20.90
N PHE A 191 -0.12 24.02 21.02
CA PHE A 191 0.62 24.68 19.95
C PHE A 191 2.10 24.47 20.21
N THR A 192 2.82 23.86 19.27
CA THR A 192 4.27 23.70 19.37
C THR A 192 4.99 24.30 18.18
N THR A 193 6.13 24.94 18.43
CA THR A 193 7.12 25.13 17.36
C THR A 193 7.77 23.78 17.08
N SER A 194 7.84 23.40 15.80
CA SER A 194 8.38 22.14 15.33
C SER A 194 9.40 22.37 14.21
N GLY A 195 10.26 21.39 13.99
CA GLY A 195 11.26 21.44 12.93
C GLY A 195 12.36 22.47 13.16
N TYR A 196 13.15 22.73 12.12
CA TYR A 196 14.25 23.69 12.17
C TYR A 196 14.57 24.30 10.79
N GLY A 197 15.02 25.55 10.78
CA GLY A 197 15.47 26.25 9.56
C GLY A 197 14.38 26.30 8.49
N LYS A 198 14.69 25.82 7.28
CA LYS A 198 13.73 25.76 6.17
C LYS A 198 12.56 24.80 6.39
N ASN A 199 12.67 23.91 7.38
CA ASN A 199 11.65 22.93 7.75
C ASN A 199 10.92 23.31 9.06
N GLY A 200 11.13 24.52 9.57
CA GLY A 200 10.42 25.01 10.76
C GLY A 200 8.92 25.20 10.49
N ALA A 201 8.09 24.76 11.43
CA ALA A 201 6.63 24.85 11.35
C ALA A 201 6.02 25.13 12.73
N LEU A 202 4.73 25.46 12.73
CA LEU A 202 3.87 25.42 13.92
C LEU A 202 2.95 24.21 13.80
N CYS A 203 2.93 23.37 14.82
CA CYS A 203 2.02 22.22 14.89
C CYS A 203 0.95 22.46 15.95
N VAL A 204 -0.30 22.25 15.56
CA VAL A 204 -1.45 22.20 16.47
C VAL A 204 -1.75 20.74 16.75
N LEU A 205 -1.74 20.34 18.01
CA LEU A 205 -1.96 18.96 18.44
C LEU A 205 -3.29 18.89 19.18
N GLN A 206 -4.21 18.11 18.61
CA GLN A 206 -5.50 17.76 19.19
C GLN A 206 -5.48 16.26 19.49
N ARG A 207 -5.63 15.91 20.78
CA ARG A 207 -5.65 14.50 21.20
C ARG A 207 -6.98 13.81 20.88
N SER A 208 -8.07 14.55 20.99
CA SER A 208 -9.42 14.05 20.79
C SER A 208 -9.96 14.54 19.44
N ILE A 209 -10.75 13.69 18.77
CA ILE A 209 -11.55 14.11 17.62
C ILE A 209 -12.69 14.97 18.14
N ARG A 210 -12.88 16.13 17.52
CA ARG A 210 -13.96 17.07 17.82
C ARG A 210 -14.95 17.03 16.65
N PRO A 211 -16.08 16.33 16.77
CA PRO A 211 -17.07 16.29 15.68
C PRO A 211 -17.62 17.70 15.43
N GLN A 212 -17.72 18.09 14.17
CA GLN A 212 -18.45 19.29 13.79
C GLN A 212 -19.93 18.93 13.65
N VAL A 213 -20.73 19.28 14.65
CA VAL A 213 -22.16 19.06 14.64
C VAL A 213 -22.80 20.03 13.65
N VAL A 214 -23.48 19.48 12.63
CA VAL A 214 -24.19 20.26 11.62
C VAL A 214 -25.65 20.46 12.00
N THR A 215 -26.27 19.43 12.57
CA THR A 215 -27.67 19.45 13.02
C THR A 215 -27.87 18.41 14.11
N THR A 216 -28.71 18.74 15.08
CA THR A 216 -29.04 17.88 16.24
C THR A 216 -30.54 17.60 16.25
N PHE A 217 -30.92 16.34 16.47
CA PHE A 217 -32.31 15.89 16.62
C PHE A 217 -32.49 15.15 17.93
N GLU A 218 -33.60 15.40 18.63
CA GLU A 218 -33.97 14.67 19.85
C GLU A 218 -34.89 13.50 19.50
N LEU A 219 -34.36 12.28 19.54
CA LEU A 219 -35.08 11.05 19.17
C LEU A 219 -35.17 10.10 20.39
N PRO A 220 -36.16 10.30 21.29
CA PRO A 220 -36.25 9.54 22.52
C PRO A 220 -36.56 8.06 22.28
N GLY A 221 -35.96 7.17 23.08
CA GLY A 221 -36.26 5.73 23.06
C GLY A 221 -35.59 4.94 21.94
N CYS A 222 -34.75 5.57 21.10
CA CYS A 222 -33.93 4.87 20.14
C CYS A 222 -32.79 4.11 20.84
N VAL A 223 -32.67 2.82 20.58
CA VAL A 223 -31.67 1.92 21.18
C VAL A 223 -30.51 1.61 20.24
N ASP A 224 -30.76 1.64 18.93
CA ASP A 224 -29.76 1.33 17.91
C ASP A 224 -30.11 2.05 16.59
N MET A 225 -29.11 2.21 15.73
CA MET A 225 -29.26 2.90 14.45
C MET A 225 -28.39 2.33 13.34
N TRP A 226 -28.92 2.37 12.12
CA TRP A 226 -28.20 2.01 10.91
C TRP A 226 -28.49 3.02 9.80
N THR A 227 -27.50 3.27 8.96
CA THR A 227 -27.69 3.97 7.69
C THR A 227 -27.54 2.99 6.55
N VAL A 228 -28.41 3.08 5.56
CA VAL A 228 -28.37 2.21 4.37
C VAL A 228 -28.44 3.04 3.10
N ILE A 229 -27.72 2.58 2.09
CA ILE A 229 -27.74 3.16 0.75
C ILE A 229 -28.99 2.64 0.05
N GLY A 230 -29.78 3.55 -0.51
CA GLY A 230 -30.91 3.21 -1.37
C GLY A 230 -30.48 3.20 -2.83
N SER A 231 -31.17 2.41 -3.65
CA SER A 231 -31.06 2.55 -5.11
C SER A 231 -31.69 3.89 -5.49
N LYS A 232 -30.94 4.76 -6.18
CA LYS A 232 -31.52 5.97 -6.77
C LYS A 232 -32.61 5.57 -7.76
N ASP A 233 -33.75 6.25 -7.69
CA ASP A 233 -34.73 6.19 -8.77
C ASP A 233 -34.06 6.77 -10.03
N PRO A 234 -34.12 6.11 -11.20
CA PRO A 234 -33.43 6.53 -12.42
C PRO A 234 -33.95 7.86 -13.03
N VAL A 235 -34.80 8.59 -12.30
CA VAL A 235 -35.50 9.79 -12.79
C VAL A 235 -34.79 11.08 -12.38
N GLU A 236 -33.91 11.05 -11.37
CA GLU A 236 -33.20 12.22 -10.88
C GLU A 236 -31.68 12.06 -11.10
N ASP A 237 -31.15 12.89 -12.00
CA ASP A 237 -29.73 13.18 -12.28
C ASP A 237 -29.03 12.45 -13.43
N THR A 238 -29.19 13.01 -14.63
CA THR A 238 -28.31 12.83 -15.80
C THR A 238 -27.07 13.75 -15.79
N SER A 239 -26.55 14.20 -14.63
CA SER A 239 -25.52 15.25 -14.61
C SER A 239 -24.29 15.06 -13.71
N SER A 240 -24.02 13.87 -13.19
CA SER A 240 -22.69 13.58 -12.62
C SER A 240 -22.32 12.11 -12.81
N GLY A 241 -21.27 11.85 -13.58
CA GLY A 241 -20.73 10.52 -13.90
C GLY A 241 -19.96 9.87 -12.74
N GLU A 242 -20.29 10.20 -11.49
CA GLU A 242 -19.75 9.59 -10.29
C GLU A 242 -20.92 8.97 -9.54
N HIS A 243 -20.96 7.64 -9.45
CA HIS A 243 -21.93 6.91 -8.63
C HIS A 243 -21.64 7.18 -7.15
N GLU A 244 -22.02 8.35 -6.66
CA GLU A 244 -21.91 8.69 -5.25
C GLU A 244 -22.93 7.82 -4.49
N TYR A 245 -22.41 6.85 -3.74
CA TYR A 245 -23.19 5.99 -2.84
C TYR A 245 -23.69 6.82 -1.66
N THR A 246 -24.79 7.54 -1.83
CA THR A 246 -25.39 8.34 -0.76
C THR A 246 -26.30 7.47 0.11
N HIS A 247 -26.20 7.65 1.43
CA HIS A 247 -27.17 7.06 2.35
C HIS A 247 -28.56 7.64 2.06
N SER A 248 -29.55 6.76 1.88
CA SER A 248 -30.92 7.17 1.54
C SER A 248 -31.91 6.93 2.67
N PHE A 249 -31.58 6.04 3.60
CA PHE A 249 -32.42 5.77 4.78
C PHE A 249 -31.59 5.65 6.04
N MET A 250 -32.15 6.16 7.13
CA MET A 250 -31.70 5.95 8.49
C MET A 250 -32.77 5.13 9.22
N ILE A 251 -32.37 4.01 9.79
CA ILE A 251 -33.23 3.01 10.43
C ILE A 251 -32.92 3.06 11.91
N LEU A 252 -33.91 3.43 12.72
CA LEU A 252 -33.76 3.64 14.16
C LEU A 252 -34.58 2.59 14.89
N SER A 253 -33.93 1.66 15.59
CA SER A 253 -34.66 0.70 16.41
C SER A 253 -35.04 1.33 17.74
N GLN A 254 -36.28 1.11 18.16
CA GLN A 254 -36.79 1.40 19.50
C GLN A 254 -37.12 0.08 20.20
N HIS A 255 -37.58 0.11 21.45
CA HIS A 255 -37.91 -1.11 22.20
C HIS A 255 -39.06 -1.92 21.59
N GLU A 256 -40.10 -1.25 21.07
CA GLU A 256 -41.32 -1.89 20.56
C GLU A 256 -41.59 -1.59 19.09
N SER A 257 -40.76 -0.77 18.44
CA SER A 257 -40.97 -0.29 17.07
C SER A 257 -39.65 0.01 16.37
N THR A 258 -39.73 0.35 15.08
CA THR A 258 -38.61 0.90 14.31
C THR A 258 -39.10 2.14 13.57
N MET A 259 -38.35 3.23 13.64
CA MET A 259 -38.58 4.47 12.90
C MET A 259 -37.66 4.51 11.68
N ILE A 260 -38.21 4.94 10.53
CA ILE A 260 -37.48 5.01 9.26
C ILE A 260 -37.48 6.45 8.79
N LEU A 261 -36.29 7.04 8.64
CA LEU A 261 -36.11 8.38 8.08
C LEU A 261 -35.49 8.28 6.69
N LYS A 262 -36.11 8.91 5.69
CA LYS A 262 -35.51 9.08 4.37
C LYS A 262 -34.60 10.31 4.39
N THR A 263 -33.36 10.11 3.97
CA THR A 263 -32.36 11.17 3.86
C THR A 263 -32.35 11.72 2.44
N GLY A 264 -32.33 13.04 2.31
CA GLY A 264 -32.32 13.78 1.05
C GLY A 264 -31.92 15.23 1.32
N GLN A 265 -32.55 16.19 0.63
CA GLN A 265 -32.41 17.62 0.99
C GLN A 265 -32.92 17.90 2.41
N GLU A 266 -33.94 17.16 2.83
CA GLU A 266 -34.50 17.19 4.18
C GLU A 266 -34.60 15.75 4.70
N ILE A 267 -34.57 15.60 6.02
CA ILE A 267 -34.74 14.31 6.70
C ILE A 267 -36.22 14.19 7.09
N ASN A 268 -36.92 13.23 6.49
CA ASN A 268 -38.36 13.04 6.71
C ASN A 268 -38.66 11.60 7.13
N GLU A 269 -39.60 11.44 8.06
CA GLU A 269 -40.09 10.12 8.47
C GLU A 269 -40.94 9.47 7.36
N VAL A 270 -40.79 8.16 7.20
CA VAL A 270 -41.50 7.37 6.18
C VAL A 270 -42.41 6.33 6.83
N ASP A 271 -43.70 6.64 6.87
CA ASP A 271 -44.73 5.75 7.41
C ASP A 271 -45.13 4.62 6.46
N HIS A 272 -45.04 4.87 5.15
CA HIS A 272 -45.49 3.95 4.11
C HIS A 272 -44.28 3.37 3.36
N SER A 273 -43.78 2.24 3.86
CA SER A 273 -42.65 1.54 3.27
C SER A 273 -42.78 0.02 3.46
N GLY A 274 -41.94 -0.73 2.76
CA GLY A 274 -41.78 -2.17 2.93
C GLY A 274 -41.01 -2.56 4.20
N PHE A 275 -40.48 -1.59 4.96
CA PHE A 275 -39.78 -1.84 6.21
C PHE A 275 -40.75 -2.31 7.29
N SER A 276 -40.22 -3.10 8.23
CA SER A 276 -40.93 -3.49 9.43
C SER A 276 -40.82 -2.38 10.47
N THR A 277 -41.92 -1.68 10.75
CA THR A 277 -41.98 -0.61 11.77
C THR A 277 -42.68 -1.04 13.06
N GLN A 278 -43.42 -2.16 13.02
CA GLN A 278 -44.24 -2.68 14.14
C GLN A 278 -43.44 -3.36 15.26
N GLY A 279 -42.12 -3.45 15.12
CA GLY A 279 -41.24 -4.11 16.09
C GLY A 279 -39.82 -3.60 15.98
N PRO A 280 -38.93 -4.00 16.90
CA PRO A 280 -37.54 -3.61 16.88
C PRO A 280 -36.80 -4.21 15.68
N THR A 281 -35.75 -3.51 15.25
CA THR A 281 -34.80 -3.99 14.24
C THR A 281 -33.53 -4.43 14.96
N VAL A 282 -33.07 -5.65 14.69
CA VAL A 282 -31.84 -6.21 15.27
C VAL A 282 -30.63 -5.83 14.42
N TYR A 283 -30.82 -5.73 13.11
CA TYR A 283 -29.76 -5.38 12.18
C TYR A 283 -30.36 -4.83 10.89
N ALA A 284 -29.72 -3.82 10.31
CA ALA A 284 -29.97 -3.41 8.94
C ALA A 284 -28.65 -3.15 8.20
N GLY A 285 -28.65 -3.40 6.89
CA GLY A 285 -27.45 -3.23 6.08
C GLY A 285 -27.72 -3.37 4.58
N ASN A 286 -26.66 -3.22 3.79
CA ASN A 286 -26.70 -3.35 2.34
C ASN A 286 -26.21 -4.72 1.86
N LEU A 287 -26.75 -5.20 0.74
CA LEU A 287 -26.37 -6.47 0.10
C LEU A 287 -26.39 -6.36 -1.42
N GLY A 288 -25.59 -7.18 -2.11
CA GLY A 288 -25.53 -7.25 -3.58
C GLY A 288 -25.00 -5.98 -4.21
N TYR A 289 -23.83 -5.50 -3.77
CA TYR A 289 -23.21 -4.23 -4.19
C TYR A 289 -24.11 -3.01 -3.96
N ASN A 290 -24.64 -2.87 -2.74
CA ASN A 290 -25.53 -1.78 -2.31
C ASN A 290 -26.86 -1.64 -3.08
N ARG A 291 -27.24 -2.65 -3.88
CA ARG A 291 -28.52 -2.65 -4.62
C ARG A 291 -29.71 -2.99 -3.73
N PHE A 292 -29.50 -3.81 -2.71
CA PHE A 292 -30.55 -4.28 -1.82
C PHE A 292 -30.27 -3.85 -0.39
N ILE A 293 -31.36 -3.72 0.36
CA ILE A 293 -31.36 -3.43 1.78
C ILE A 293 -31.89 -4.68 2.48
N ILE A 294 -31.22 -5.09 3.55
CA ILE A 294 -31.69 -6.14 4.44
C ILE A 294 -32.07 -5.55 5.78
N GLN A 295 -33.22 -5.97 6.30
CA GLN A 295 -33.67 -5.65 7.65
C GLN A 295 -33.96 -6.96 8.38
N VAL A 296 -33.30 -7.16 9.51
CA VAL A 296 -33.47 -8.32 10.38
C VAL A 296 -34.25 -7.87 11.60
N SER A 297 -35.40 -8.49 11.84
CA SER A 297 -36.20 -8.33 13.05
C SER A 297 -36.07 -9.59 13.91
N PRO A 298 -36.52 -9.57 15.18
CA PRO A 298 -36.46 -10.77 16.03
C PRO A 298 -37.12 -12.01 15.43
N MET A 299 -38.12 -11.82 14.56
CA MET A 299 -38.98 -12.88 14.01
C MET A 299 -38.70 -13.23 12.55
N GLY A 300 -37.77 -12.53 11.87
CA GLY A 300 -37.52 -12.79 10.46
C GLY A 300 -36.61 -11.79 9.77
N VAL A 301 -36.50 -11.96 8.47
CA VAL A 301 -35.62 -11.17 7.60
C VAL A 301 -36.41 -10.63 6.42
N ARG A 302 -36.22 -9.35 6.11
CA ARG A 302 -36.79 -8.68 4.93
C ARG A 302 -35.68 -8.26 3.98
N LEU A 303 -35.88 -8.52 2.70
CA LEU A 303 -35.08 -8.00 1.60
C LEU A 303 -35.89 -6.92 0.90
N LEU A 304 -35.31 -5.74 0.76
CA LEU A 304 -35.92 -4.57 0.15
C LEU A 304 -35.05 -4.03 -0.99
N GLN A 305 -35.69 -3.34 -1.91
CA GLN A 305 -35.05 -2.48 -2.91
C GLN A 305 -35.68 -1.09 -2.80
N GLY A 306 -34.93 -0.14 -2.24
CA GLY A 306 -35.50 1.14 -1.84
C GLY A 306 -36.59 0.96 -0.78
N LEU A 307 -37.79 1.50 -1.04
CA LEU A 307 -38.96 1.36 -0.16
C LEU A 307 -39.76 0.08 -0.43
N GLU A 308 -39.50 -0.64 -1.53
CA GLU A 308 -40.26 -1.82 -1.91
C GLU A 308 -39.72 -3.07 -1.21
N GLN A 309 -40.61 -3.85 -0.57
CA GLN A 309 -40.24 -5.15 -0.04
C GLN A 309 -40.29 -6.21 -1.14
N LEU A 310 -39.13 -6.78 -1.46
CA LEU A 310 -39.00 -7.88 -2.43
C LEU A 310 -39.31 -9.24 -1.81
N GLN A 311 -38.86 -9.48 -0.57
CA GLN A 311 -39.01 -10.76 0.09
C GLN A 311 -39.12 -10.60 1.61
N HIS A 312 -40.01 -11.37 2.23
CA HIS A 312 -40.06 -11.54 3.68
C HIS A 312 -39.92 -13.02 4.01
N ILE A 313 -38.95 -13.34 4.87
CA ILE A 313 -38.67 -14.69 5.35
C ILE A 313 -38.96 -14.72 6.86
N PRO A 314 -40.13 -15.20 7.29
CA PRO A 314 -40.38 -15.46 8.70
C PRO A 314 -39.50 -16.63 9.15
N LEU A 315 -38.88 -16.50 10.32
CA LEU A 315 -37.98 -17.50 10.88
C LEU A 315 -38.52 -17.96 12.24
N ASP A 316 -39.14 -19.14 12.24
CA ASP A 316 -39.65 -19.77 13.46
C ASP A 316 -38.57 -20.68 14.06
N LEU A 317 -37.72 -20.10 14.90
CA LEU A 317 -36.57 -20.78 15.53
C LEU A 317 -36.87 -21.28 16.94
N GLY A 318 -38.07 -20.98 17.47
CA GLY A 318 -38.42 -21.17 18.88
C GLY A 318 -37.86 -20.08 19.81
N SER A 319 -36.84 -19.34 19.39
CA SER A 319 -36.26 -18.18 20.07
C SER A 319 -36.09 -17.00 19.12
N ALA A 320 -35.97 -15.80 19.69
CA ALA A 320 -35.76 -14.56 18.94
C ALA A 320 -34.35 -14.52 18.31
N ILE A 321 -34.24 -13.84 17.17
CA ILE A 321 -32.95 -13.46 16.59
C ILE A 321 -32.36 -12.32 17.42
N VAL A 322 -31.12 -12.49 17.88
CA VAL A 322 -30.43 -11.52 18.77
C VAL A 322 -29.22 -10.87 18.12
N HIS A 323 -28.67 -11.49 17.07
CA HIS A 323 -27.50 -10.95 16.39
C HIS A 323 -27.51 -11.29 14.90
N ALA A 324 -26.96 -10.40 14.09
CA ALA A 324 -26.77 -10.64 12.66
C ALA A 324 -25.53 -9.91 12.16
N SER A 325 -24.88 -10.47 11.15
CA SER A 325 -23.73 -9.88 10.48
C SER A 325 -23.80 -10.19 8.99
N SER A 326 -23.38 -9.26 8.14
CA SER A 326 -23.41 -9.43 6.69
C SER A 326 -22.02 -9.24 6.08
N ALA A 327 -21.74 -10.06 5.07
CA ALA A 327 -20.59 -9.93 4.18
C ALA A 327 -21.03 -10.40 2.79
N ASP A 328 -21.24 -9.46 1.87
CA ASP A 328 -21.84 -9.69 0.56
C ASP A 328 -21.25 -10.93 -0.16
N PRO A 329 -22.06 -11.89 -0.64
CA PRO A 329 -23.55 -11.96 -0.69
C PRO A 329 -24.22 -12.69 0.48
N HIS A 330 -23.55 -12.84 1.61
CA HIS A 330 -23.97 -13.65 2.74
C HIS A 330 -24.43 -12.80 3.91
N VAL A 331 -25.44 -13.30 4.62
CA VAL A 331 -25.88 -12.77 5.91
C VAL A 331 -26.02 -13.93 6.87
N VAL A 332 -25.40 -13.80 8.04
CA VAL A 332 -25.49 -14.79 9.11
C VAL A 332 -26.29 -14.20 10.26
N ILE A 333 -27.16 -15.02 10.83
CA ILE A 333 -28.00 -14.65 11.96
C ILE A 333 -27.83 -15.66 13.09
N LEU A 334 -27.97 -15.18 14.32
CA LEU A 334 -27.86 -15.94 15.55
C LEU A 334 -29.14 -15.76 16.38
N SER A 335 -29.75 -16.87 16.78
CA SER A 335 -30.85 -16.86 17.76
C SER A 335 -30.33 -16.91 19.20
N GLU A 336 -31.19 -16.57 20.15
CA GLU A 336 -30.88 -16.61 21.59
C GLU A 336 -30.43 -18.00 22.07
N ASP A 337 -31.00 -19.08 21.52
CA ASP A 337 -30.60 -20.46 21.84
C ASP A 337 -29.25 -20.88 21.21
N GLY A 338 -28.60 -19.98 20.46
CA GLY A 338 -27.33 -20.24 19.77
C GLY A 338 -27.48 -20.89 18.40
N GLN A 339 -28.68 -20.92 17.81
CA GLN A 339 -28.89 -21.44 16.45
C GLN A 339 -28.36 -20.45 15.42
N VAL A 340 -27.56 -20.94 14.48
CA VAL A 340 -27.00 -20.13 13.38
C VAL A 340 -27.73 -20.44 12.08
N ILE A 341 -28.08 -19.40 11.34
CA ILE A 341 -28.62 -19.50 9.99
C ILE A 341 -27.82 -18.64 9.04
N LEU A 342 -27.56 -19.19 7.85
CA LEU A 342 -26.93 -18.49 6.75
C LEU A 342 -27.99 -18.16 5.69
N LEU A 343 -28.14 -16.88 5.38
CA LEU A 343 -28.87 -16.40 4.22
C LEU A 343 -27.88 -16.02 3.12
N THR A 344 -28.19 -16.38 1.88
CA THR A 344 -27.37 -16.03 0.71
C THR A 344 -28.22 -15.37 -0.35
N LEU A 345 -27.83 -14.18 -0.78
CA LEU A 345 -28.44 -13.50 -1.92
C LEU A 345 -28.08 -14.25 -3.21
N ARG A 346 -29.11 -14.68 -3.93
CA ARG A 346 -28.97 -15.29 -5.26
C ARG A 346 -29.83 -14.52 -6.25
N GLU A 347 -29.24 -14.27 -7.41
CA GLU A 347 -29.93 -13.64 -8.54
C GLU A 347 -30.19 -14.72 -9.60
N THR A 348 -31.45 -15.00 -9.86
CA THR A 348 -31.87 -15.99 -10.86
C THR A 348 -32.83 -15.34 -11.84
N ARG A 349 -32.50 -15.33 -13.13
CA ARG A 349 -33.33 -14.78 -14.22
C ARG A 349 -33.82 -13.34 -13.96
N GLY A 350 -32.96 -12.50 -13.38
CA GLY A 350 -33.28 -11.10 -13.06
C GLY A 350 -34.10 -10.89 -11.78
N GLN A 351 -34.40 -11.94 -11.03
CA GLN A 351 -35.01 -11.84 -9.69
C GLN A 351 -33.98 -12.13 -8.62
N SER A 352 -33.81 -11.20 -7.68
CA SER A 352 -32.93 -11.34 -6.53
C SER A 352 -33.71 -11.83 -5.31
N ARG A 353 -33.25 -12.93 -4.71
CA ARG A 353 -33.89 -13.55 -3.54
C ARG A 353 -32.85 -14.07 -2.56
N LEU A 354 -33.19 -14.02 -1.27
CA LEU A 354 -32.46 -14.67 -0.20
C LEU A 354 -32.83 -16.16 -0.14
N THR A 355 -31.79 -16.99 -0.08
CA THR A 355 -31.88 -18.43 0.14
C THR A 355 -31.38 -18.77 1.54
N VAL A 356 -32.15 -19.56 2.29
CA VAL A 356 -31.86 -19.92 3.68
C VAL A 356 -31.15 -21.26 3.71
N THR A 357 -30.01 -21.32 4.38
CA THR A 357 -29.21 -22.52 4.63
C THR A 357 -28.94 -22.64 6.12
N ARG A 358 -29.17 -23.83 6.68
CA ARG A 358 -28.79 -24.15 8.06
C ARG A 358 -27.40 -24.81 8.01
N PRO A 359 -26.33 -24.12 8.41
CA PRO A 359 -24.99 -24.71 8.40
C PRO A 359 -24.93 -25.86 9.41
N ALA A 360 -24.23 -26.93 9.05
CA ALA A 360 -24.03 -28.09 9.91
C ALA A 360 -22.95 -27.76 10.96
N LEU A 361 -23.33 -26.99 11.98
CA LEU A 361 -22.46 -26.62 13.09
C LEU A 361 -22.83 -27.40 14.35
N SER A 362 -21.82 -27.79 15.14
CA SER A 362 -22.07 -28.30 16.49
C SER A 362 -22.55 -27.15 17.37
N LEU A 363 -23.79 -27.25 17.86
CA LEU A 363 -24.39 -26.27 18.80
C LEU A 363 -23.86 -26.42 20.24
N ARG A 364 -22.87 -27.30 20.45
CA ARG A 364 -22.16 -27.47 21.73
C ARG A 364 -20.67 -27.20 21.53
N PRO A 365 -20.06 -26.29 22.30
CA PRO A 365 -20.71 -25.32 23.20
C PRO A 365 -21.65 -24.34 22.47
N HIS A 366 -22.55 -23.66 23.20
CA HIS A 366 -23.44 -22.67 22.60
C HIS A 366 -22.64 -21.54 21.95
N ILE A 367 -23.04 -21.14 20.75
CA ILE A 367 -22.44 -20.02 20.03
C ILE A 367 -22.95 -18.73 20.65
N VAL A 368 -22.04 -17.89 21.12
CA VAL A 368 -22.35 -16.64 21.85
C VAL A 368 -22.47 -15.44 20.91
N THR A 369 -21.61 -15.38 19.89
CA THR A 369 -21.57 -14.29 18.92
C THR A 369 -21.01 -14.79 17.59
N LEU A 370 -21.20 -14.03 16.52
CA LEU A 370 -20.70 -14.33 15.20
C LEU A 370 -20.37 -13.05 14.44
N CYS A 371 -19.50 -13.14 13.44
CA CYS A 371 -19.28 -12.06 12.48
C CYS A 371 -19.04 -12.65 11.09
N ALA A 372 -19.45 -11.90 10.07
CA ALA A 372 -19.13 -12.20 8.68
C ALA A 372 -17.96 -11.33 8.24
N TYR A 373 -17.03 -11.91 7.49
CA TYR A 373 -15.88 -11.21 6.94
C TYR A 373 -15.73 -11.52 5.46
N ARG A 374 -15.46 -10.49 4.66
CA ARG A 374 -15.09 -10.60 3.24
C ARG A 374 -13.63 -10.22 3.11
N ASP A 375 -12.80 -11.20 2.76
CA ASP A 375 -11.39 -10.94 2.46
C ASP A 375 -11.27 -10.24 1.10
N VAL A 376 -10.65 -9.06 1.11
CA VAL A 376 -10.25 -8.30 -0.09
C VAL A 376 -8.72 -8.15 -0.18
N SER A 377 -8.01 -8.59 0.85
CA SER A 377 -6.55 -8.53 0.95
C SER A 377 -5.87 -9.74 0.30
N GLY A 378 -6.55 -10.88 0.26
CA GLY A 378 -5.99 -12.16 -0.20
C GLY A 378 -5.11 -12.84 0.85
N LEU A 379 -5.06 -12.33 2.09
CA LEU A 379 -4.28 -12.91 3.18
C LEU A 379 -4.89 -14.23 3.69
N PHE A 380 -6.21 -14.41 3.60
CA PHE A 380 -6.87 -15.61 4.10
C PHE A 380 -6.91 -16.67 2.99
N SER A 381 -5.89 -17.53 2.94
CA SER A 381 -5.87 -18.71 2.08
C SER A 381 -6.24 -19.98 2.84
N THR A 382 -6.90 -20.91 2.18
CA THR A 382 -7.16 -22.26 2.69
C THR A 382 -6.05 -23.25 2.32
N THR A 383 -5.11 -22.81 1.48
CA THR A 383 -3.92 -23.54 1.06
C THR A 383 -2.71 -22.93 1.75
N LEU A 384 -2.00 -23.73 2.54
CA LEU A 384 -0.69 -23.36 3.05
C LEU A 384 0.28 -23.18 1.88
N PRO A 385 1.12 -22.13 1.86
CA PRO A 385 2.20 -22.02 0.88
C PRO A 385 3.08 -23.27 0.92
N GLU A 386 3.45 -23.81 -0.23
CA GLU A 386 4.25 -25.05 -0.34
C GLU A 386 5.58 -24.95 0.43
N GLU A 387 6.14 -23.74 0.57
CA GLU A 387 7.36 -23.45 1.32
C GLU A 387 7.24 -23.73 2.83
N GLU A 388 6.05 -23.60 3.43
CA GLU A 388 5.82 -23.90 4.85
C GLU A 388 5.55 -25.39 5.12
N LEU A 389 5.02 -26.11 4.12
CA LEU A 389 4.82 -27.56 4.18
C LEU A 389 6.15 -28.33 4.20
N GLU A 390 7.18 -27.80 3.52
CA GLU A 390 8.52 -28.39 3.55
C GLU A 390 9.20 -28.27 4.93
N VAL A 391 8.91 -27.21 5.70
CA VAL A 391 9.51 -27.02 7.03
C VAL A 391 8.90 -27.99 8.05
N CYS A 392 7.58 -28.22 7.98
CA CYS A 392 6.86 -29.09 8.91
C CYS A 392 7.07 -30.59 8.62
N THR A 393 7.36 -30.95 7.37
CA THR A 393 7.73 -32.32 6.99
C THR A 393 9.18 -32.64 7.37
N LYS A 394 10.12 -31.70 7.17
CA LYS A 394 11.55 -31.92 7.52
C LYS A 394 11.80 -32.03 9.03
N THR A 395 11.00 -31.38 9.88
CA THR A 395 11.13 -31.49 11.35
C THR A 395 10.54 -32.78 11.91
N ASN A 396 9.43 -33.27 11.36
CA ASN A 396 8.83 -34.54 11.80
C ASN A 396 9.60 -35.78 11.29
N ILE A 397 10.16 -35.73 10.07
CA ILE A 397 10.91 -36.87 9.50
C ILE A 397 12.24 -37.10 10.23
N LYS A 398 12.95 -36.04 10.63
CA LYS A 398 14.25 -36.19 11.33
C LYS A 398 14.11 -36.81 12.72
N VAL A 399 13.04 -36.51 13.45
CA VAL A 399 12.84 -37.05 14.81
C VAL A 399 12.41 -38.52 14.77
N GLU A 400 11.61 -38.94 13.79
CA GLU A 400 11.25 -40.36 13.65
C GLU A 400 12.38 -41.23 13.06
N GLU A 401 13.21 -40.71 12.17
CA GLU A 401 14.35 -41.45 11.60
C GLU A 401 15.47 -41.68 12.62
N ASP A 402 15.76 -40.71 13.49
CA ASP A 402 16.80 -40.87 14.52
C ASP A 402 16.36 -41.84 15.63
N ILE A 403 15.09 -41.82 16.03
CA ILE A 403 14.54 -42.78 17.02
C ILE A 403 14.48 -44.20 16.44
N LYS A 404 14.14 -44.36 15.15
CA LYS A 404 14.15 -45.68 14.51
C LYS A 404 15.56 -46.24 14.31
N LYS A 405 16.54 -45.41 13.97
CA LYS A 405 17.94 -45.86 13.83
C LYS A 405 18.55 -46.32 15.14
N GLU A 406 18.31 -45.64 16.25
CA GLU A 406 18.84 -46.05 17.56
C GLU A 406 18.25 -47.40 18.03
N VAL A 407 16.97 -47.68 17.73
CA VAL A 407 16.33 -48.96 18.09
C VAL A 407 16.79 -50.10 17.18
N ASP A 408 16.98 -49.85 15.88
CA ASP A 408 17.36 -50.88 14.90
C ASP A 408 18.85 -51.29 15.02
N ASP A 409 19.73 -50.38 15.47
CA ASP A 409 21.15 -50.68 15.73
C ASP A 409 21.38 -51.48 17.04
N GLU A 410 20.57 -51.27 18.09
CA GLU A 410 20.62 -52.09 19.32
C GLU A 410 20.13 -53.52 19.06
N ASP A 411 19.07 -53.71 18.26
CA ASP A 411 18.52 -55.02 17.93
C ASP A 411 19.40 -55.83 16.96
N LYS A 412 20.13 -55.16 16.05
CA LYS A 412 21.12 -55.80 15.15
C LYS A 412 22.36 -56.31 15.88
N MET A 413 22.77 -55.69 16.98
CA MET A 413 23.90 -56.16 17.79
C MET A 413 23.57 -57.38 18.65
N LEU A 414 22.28 -57.71 18.81
CA LEU A 414 21.83 -58.81 19.66
C LEU A 414 21.61 -60.13 18.89
N TYR A 415 21.40 -60.07 17.57
CA TYR A 415 21.20 -61.24 16.74
C TYR A 415 22.11 -61.19 15.51
N GLY A 416 23.18 -62.00 15.54
CA GLY A 416 24.12 -62.14 14.43
C GLY A 416 23.44 -62.53 13.11
N GLU A 417 24.00 -61.99 12.03
CA GLU A 417 23.55 -62.11 10.64
C GLU A 417 23.28 -63.56 10.19
N ALA A 418 22.26 -63.71 9.33
CA ALA A 418 22.19 -64.78 8.35
C ALA A 418 21.66 -64.23 7.02
N ASP A 419 22.50 -64.36 6.00
CA ASP A 419 22.30 -64.03 4.60
C ASP A 419 20.93 -64.47 4.03
N SER A 420 20.39 -63.71 3.08
CA SER A 420 20.49 -64.08 1.67
C SER A 420 19.49 -63.34 0.75
N SER A 421 20.08 -62.57 -0.16
CA SER A 421 19.91 -62.73 -1.61
C SER A 421 18.73 -62.06 -2.37
N PHE A 422 19.14 -61.57 -3.54
CA PHE A 422 18.41 -61.32 -4.79
C PHE A 422 17.67 -59.99 -4.99
N ASP A 423 18.38 -59.07 -5.67
CA ASP A 423 17.83 -58.08 -6.61
C ASP A 423 17.09 -58.78 -7.78
N PRO A 424 16.21 -58.05 -8.49
CA PRO A 424 16.61 -57.72 -9.86
C PRO A 424 16.27 -56.29 -10.31
N PRO A 425 16.87 -55.83 -11.42
CA PRO A 425 17.13 -54.40 -11.60
C PRO A 425 16.55 -53.80 -12.89
N VAL A 426 16.76 -52.48 -13.03
CA VAL A 426 16.86 -51.66 -14.27
C VAL A 426 15.55 -51.39 -15.07
N ILE A 427 15.27 -50.30 -15.82
CA ILE A 427 15.93 -49.08 -16.37
C ILE A 427 14.80 -48.04 -16.58
N VAL A 428 15.03 -46.73 -16.41
CA VAL A 428 14.46 -45.73 -17.35
C VAL A 428 15.53 -44.68 -17.69
N GLU A 429 15.90 -44.65 -18.96
CA GLU A 429 16.81 -43.68 -19.59
C GLU A 429 16.06 -42.40 -19.99
N THR A 430 16.56 -41.27 -19.46
CA THR A 430 16.95 -40.02 -20.13
C THR A 430 16.10 -39.29 -21.20
N PHE A 431 15.87 -38.00 -20.87
CA PHE A 431 15.95 -36.75 -21.66
C PHE A 431 14.99 -36.47 -22.84
N LYS A 432 14.25 -35.34 -22.73
CA LYS A 432 14.31 -34.22 -23.71
C LYS A 432 13.69 -32.92 -23.18
N SER A 433 14.22 -31.83 -23.73
CA SER A 433 14.22 -30.40 -23.35
C SER A 433 12.96 -29.60 -23.77
N PRO A 434 12.86 -28.28 -23.45
CA PRO A 434 11.61 -27.56 -23.23
C PRO A 434 11.04 -26.88 -24.50
N ILE A 435 9.74 -26.58 -24.48
CA ILE A 435 9.05 -25.73 -25.47
C ILE A 435 8.32 -24.60 -24.73
N ALA A 436 8.52 -23.38 -25.22
CA ALA A 436 8.01 -22.10 -24.70
C ALA A 436 6.47 -21.97 -24.74
N PRO A 437 5.85 -21.13 -23.88
CA PRO A 437 4.42 -20.86 -23.95
C PRO A 437 4.13 -19.72 -24.94
N THR A 438 3.19 -19.95 -25.85
CA THR A 438 2.47 -18.93 -26.62
C THR A 438 1.27 -18.45 -25.83
N GLU A 439 1.14 -17.13 -25.68
CA GLU A 439 -0.02 -16.43 -25.16
C GLU A 439 -1.27 -16.70 -26.01
N THR A 440 -2.36 -17.11 -25.35
CA THR A 440 -3.72 -16.88 -25.85
C THR A 440 -4.65 -16.62 -24.67
N GLU A 441 -5.17 -15.39 -24.61
CA GLU A 441 -6.31 -15.00 -23.79
C GLU A 441 -7.50 -15.94 -24.05
N LYS A 442 -8.00 -16.59 -23.00
CA LYS A 442 -9.35 -17.13 -22.95
C LYS A 442 -9.96 -16.89 -21.59
N THR A 443 -10.94 -16.00 -21.57
CA THR A 443 -11.95 -15.84 -20.53
C THR A 443 -12.73 -17.15 -20.37
N ILE A 444 -12.80 -17.67 -19.14
CA ILE A 444 -13.62 -18.84 -18.78
C ILE A 444 -14.55 -18.44 -17.62
N PRO A 445 -15.87 -18.74 -17.70
CA PRO A 445 -16.87 -18.33 -16.73
C PRO A 445 -16.86 -19.23 -15.48
N TRP A 446 -16.97 -18.62 -14.30
CA TRP A 446 -17.03 -19.36 -13.05
C TRP A 446 -18.44 -19.89 -12.79
N SER A 447 -18.60 -21.20 -12.93
CA SER A 447 -19.71 -21.95 -12.34
C SER A 447 -19.14 -23.11 -11.53
N SER A 448 -19.72 -23.28 -10.33
CA SER A 448 -19.76 -24.50 -9.51
C SER A 448 -18.43 -25.15 -9.12
N HIS A 449 -18.02 -24.96 -7.87
CA HIS A 449 -17.94 -26.01 -6.83
C HIS A 449 -17.19 -25.42 -5.62
N ALA A 450 -17.93 -24.95 -4.62
CA ALA A 450 -17.37 -24.67 -3.29
C ALA A 450 -17.94 -25.72 -2.33
N THR A 451 -17.14 -26.75 -2.09
CA THR A 451 -17.35 -27.71 -1.02
C THR A 451 -17.13 -26.96 0.29
N LEU A 452 -18.20 -26.79 1.08
CA LEU A 452 -18.16 -26.21 2.42
C LEU A 452 -17.30 -27.10 3.33
N ASN A 453 -16.09 -26.66 3.66
CA ASN A 453 -15.34 -27.12 4.82
C ASN A 453 -14.98 -25.91 5.68
N CYS A 454 -15.52 -25.92 6.90
CA CYS A 454 -15.22 -25.12 8.10
C CYS A 454 -14.77 -23.65 7.92
N PRO A 455 -15.60 -22.67 8.33
CA PRO A 455 -15.05 -21.38 8.73
C PRO A 455 -14.30 -21.53 10.07
N ALA A 456 -13.13 -20.90 10.16
CA ALA A 456 -12.30 -20.87 11.35
C ALA A 456 -13.08 -20.30 12.54
N LEU A 457 -13.34 -21.14 13.54
CA LEU A 457 -13.91 -20.74 14.81
C LEU A 457 -12.75 -20.26 15.70
N CYS A 458 -12.55 -18.95 15.82
CA CYS A 458 -11.63 -18.41 16.83
C CYS A 458 -12.25 -18.57 18.22
N GLN A 459 -11.86 -19.64 18.93
CA GLN A 459 -12.14 -19.80 20.35
C GLN A 459 -11.06 -19.05 21.13
N GLU A 460 -11.34 -17.82 21.58
CA GLU A 460 -10.51 -17.17 22.60
C GLU A 460 -10.64 -17.93 23.92
N LYS A 461 -9.58 -18.65 24.31
CA LYS A 461 -9.44 -19.16 25.67
C LYS A 461 -9.06 -18.00 26.58
N GLY A 462 -9.92 -17.74 27.57
CA GLY A 462 -9.80 -16.65 28.52
C GLY A 462 -8.41 -16.53 29.14
N CYS A 463 -7.81 -15.35 28.99
CA CYS A 463 -6.61 -14.95 29.71
C CYS A 463 -7.04 -14.26 31.01
N THR A 464 -6.85 -14.94 32.14
CA THR A 464 -7.07 -14.38 33.49
C THR A 464 -6.14 -13.19 33.72
N ARG A 465 -6.70 -11.97 33.79
CA ARG A 465 -5.99 -10.78 34.25
C ARG A 465 -5.75 -10.88 35.76
N HIS A 466 -4.49 -11.05 36.16
CA HIS A 466 -4.05 -10.72 37.52
C HIS A 466 -3.94 -9.19 37.63
N ALA A 467 -4.83 -8.60 38.44
CA ALA A 467 -4.76 -7.21 38.83
C ALA A 467 -3.63 -7.02 39.86
N ASN A 468 -2.56 -6.33 39.48
CA ASN A 468 -1.59 -5.79 40.43
C ASN A 468 -2.06 -4.39 40.86
N ASN A 469 -2.53 -4.29 42.10
CA ASN A 469 -2.70 -3.03 42.82
C ASN A 469 -1.31 -2.50 43.22
N THR A 470 -0.92 -1.35 42.66
CA THR A 470 0.12 -0.50 43.24
C THR A 470 -0.45 0.90 43.42
N THR A 471 -0.71 1.24 44.69
CA THR A 471 -1.01 2.59 45.18
C THR A 471 0.22 3.50 45.10
N PRO A 472 0.07 4.81 44.86
CA PRO A 472 1.19 5.74 44.77
C PRO A 472 1.65 6.22 46.16
N VAL A 473 2.96 6.45 46.29
CA VAL A 473 3.56 7.44 47.21
C VAL A 473 4.28 8.46 46.35
#